data_AF-A0A9N9WRZ7-F1
#
_entry.id   AF-A0A9N9WRZ7-F1
#
_cell.length_a   1.000
_cell.length_b   1.000
_cell.length_c   1.000
_cell.angle_alpha   90.00
_cell.angle_beta   90.00
_cell.angle_gamma   90.00
#
_symmetry.space_group_name_H-M   'P 1'
#
loop_
_entity.id
_entity.type
_entity.pdbx_description
1 polymer ?
#
loop_
_entity_poly.entity_id
_entity_poly.type
_entity_poly.pdbx_seq_one_letter_code
_entity_poly.pdbx_strand_id
1 'polypeptide(L)'
;MKNLILALCVSFTLGLEFDRPCRTDVSAKENFSPAFYTGIWFELYNSLEQGFAECIDHHYTRRGLQQVFDVERTGINNGTRLRETAVVRVVNPEETPMRAILQGTVNRINGEIITYNYRIHATDYTNYAIVWSCVDLENNRSREEGSIVGRSTQLTPAVYAKVDALLLEIGLNREDFRFIDHSPEAHYRHFIKMIFGYYLILLFILNGLNALDLNPTSKNLTVPENLEDFLSKYVKKEKSQSKTPKLQISSGRRAYDTQFPYVADLIIVDGATGARTLCSASLIATNWLLTAKNCIPSNIKSILAIFGSADRQSSTKTRIFVNHVSFAGAPDVALLRLEKSVTLSSTIKLIRLPGIPKENFGYDLYDITAIGWGATSSGVSRYLQFANFKILPKIRCNFSPHTFCSFSYNGGSSLKAGDFGGPAVIIDSDGIETLVGINAATSATNEGVYQIMTRVSSLLRWIQLTTGVVYQPDSMVVPKGYQSNCISPGSSLFSASGCYGLLFQTDGNVVIYSKAKAVIWATNTSGKKATNFCIQSDGNLVLYNGLTPVWNSRTNMYPGAYAKLQADASLAIFKAGTTTSPVWRSKALTTFPNQC
;
A
#
# COMPACT_ATOMS: atom_id res chain seq x y z
N MET A 1 29.18 -3.47 -40.39
CA MET A 1 30.27 -4.31 -39.85
C MET A 1 30.64 -3.80 -38.47
N LYS A 2 30.50 -4.67 -37.45
CA LYS A 2 31.10 -4.60 -36.08
C LYS A 2 30.73 -3.32 -35.29
N ASN A 3 29.74 -3.35 -34.40
CA ASN A 3 29.91 -3.92 -33.06
C ASN A 3 28.64 -4.62 -32.58
N LEU A 4 28.60 -5.91 -32.89
CA LEU A 4 27.80 -6.93 -32.25
C LEU A 4 28.58 -7.31 -30.96
N ILE A 5 28.33 -6.62 -29.85
CA ILE A 5 28.71 -7.19 -28.53
C ILE A 5 27.50 -7.99 -28.08
N LEU A 6 27.56 -9.26 -28.47
CA LEU A 6 27.08 -10.42 -27.75
C LEU A 6 27.10 -10.13 -26.22
N ALA A 7 25.99 -9.66 -25.68
CA ALA A 7 25.61 -10.11 -24.34
C ALA A 7 25.06 -11.52 -24.58
N LEU A 8 25.99 -12.48 -24.66
CA LEU A 8 25.67 -13.88 -24.44
C LEU A 8 24.79 -13.92 -23.19
N CYS A 9 23.52 -14.29 -23.34
CA CYS A 9 22.72 -14.79 -22.23
C CYS A 9 23.39 -16.09 -21.76
N VAL A 10 24.51 -15.95 -21.06
CA VAL A 10 24.86 -16.86 -19.99
C VAL A 10 23.88 -16.50 -18.88
N SER A 11 22.63 -16.91 -19.04
CA SER A 11 21.68 -16.95 -17.94
C SER A 11 22.14 -18.08 -17.03
N PHE A 12 23.17 -17.81 -16.22
CA PHE A 12 23.17 -18.38 -14.88
C PHE A 12 21.94 -17.77 -14.23
N THR A 13 20.81 -18.49 -14.28
CA THR A 13 19.67 -18.15 -13.46
C THR A 13 20.13 -18.26 -12.02
N LEU A 14 20.11 -17.13 -11.31
CA LEU A 14 20.25 -17.12 -9.86
C LEU A 14 18.86 -17.44 -9.32
N GLY A 15 18.47 -18.71 -9.40
CA GLY A 15 17.34 -19.22 -8.64
C GLY A 15 17.69 -19.28 -7.15
N LEU A 16 16.67 -19.39 -6.31
CA LEU A 16 16.85 -19.59 -4.88
C LEU A 16 17.40 -21.02 -4.67
N GLU A 17 18.58 -21.13 -4.08
CA GLU A 17 19.18 -22.44 -3.79
C GLU A 17 18.74 -22.93 -2.40
N PHE A 18 18.28 -24.19 -2.35
CA PHE A 18 17.85 -24.84 -1.11
C PHE A 18 18.65 -26.11 -0.86
N ASP A 19 18.93 -26.38 0.42
CA ASP A 19 19.59 -27.62 0.87
C ASP A 19 18.57 -28.78 1.00
N ARG A 20 17.83 -29.00 -0.08
CA ARG A 20 16.85 -30.08 -0.26
C ARG A 20 16.69 -30.38 -1.76
N PRO A 21 16.27 -31.59 -2.16
CA PRO A 21 15.93 -31.87 -3.55
C PRO A 21 14.64 -31.14 -3.95
N CYS A 22 14.35 -31.09 -5.24
CA CYS A 22 13.13 -30.52 -5.77
C CYS A 22 11.91 -31.16 -5.13
N ARG A 23 11.03 -30.30 -4.61
CA ARG A 23 9.78 -30.71 -4.00
C ARG A 23 8.86 -31.39 -5.01
N THR A 24 8.41 -32.60 -4.71
CA THR A 24 7.45 -33.36 -5.53
C THR A 24 5.99 -33.08 -5.14
N ASP A 25 5.77 -32.45 -3.99
CA ASP A 25 4.47 -32.11 -3.43
C ASP A 25 3.93 -30.74 -3.90
N VAL A 26 4.72 -29.99 -4.68
CA VAL A 26 4.27 -28.74 -5.30
C VAL A 26 3.25 -29.05 -6.40
N SER A 27 1.97 -28.78 -6.12
CA SER A 27 0.88 -29.00 -7.06
C SER A 27 0.95 -28.07 -8.27
N ALA A 28 0.62 -28.58 -9.45
CA ALA A 28 0.32 -27.77 -10.63
C ALA A 28 -1.19 -27.54 -10.72
N LYS A 29 -1.61 -26.41 -11.28
CA LYS A 29 -3.02 -26.08 -11.52
C LYS A 29 -3.70 -27.21 -12.28
N GLU A 30 -4.67 -27.85 -11.63
CA GLU A 30 -5.54 -28.87 -12.23
C GLU A 30 -6.62 -28.24 -13.10
N ASN A 31 -7.15 -29.03 -14.03
CA ASN A 31 -8.11 -28.60 -15.06
C ASN A 31 -7.59 -27.39 -15.84
N PHE A 32 -6.30 -27.44 -16.19
CA PHE A 32 -5.66 -26.32 -16.87
C PHE A 32 -6.30 -26.10 -18.25
N SER A 33 -6.64 -24.87 -18.62
CA SER A 33 -7.12 -24.55 -19.96
C SER A 33 -6.12 -23.65 -20.68
N PRO A 34 -5.41 -24.19 -21.69
CA PRO A 34 -4.55 -23.41 -22.57
C PRO A 34 -5.23 -22.19 -23.18
N ALA A 35 -6.50 -22.33 -23.60
CA ALA A 35 -7.23 -21.26 -24.25
C ALA A 35 -7.37 -20.02 -23.35
N PHE A 36 -7.69 -20.22 -22.07
CA PHE A 36 -7.83 -19.13 -21.09
C PHE A 36 -6.49 -18.54 -20.65
N TYR A 37 -5.38 -19.22 -20.93
CA TYR A 37 -4.04 -18.75 -20.59
C TYR A 37 -3.38 -17.87 -21.67
N THR A 38 -3.91 -17.86 -22.90
CA THR A 38 -3.41 -17.02 -24.00
C THR A 38 -3.52 -15.51 -23.75
N GLY A 39 -2.81 -14.70 -24.52
CA GLY A 39 -2.76 -13.24 -24.41
C GLY A 39 -1.57 -12.76 -23.58
N ILE A 40 -1.61 -11.48 -23.21
CA ILE A 40 -0.50 -10.81 -22.52
C ILE A 40 -0.56 -11.09 -21.01
N TRP A 41 0.62 -11.34 -20.44
CA TRP A 41 0.88 -11.45 -19.02
C TRP A 41 2.07 -10.56 -18.65
N PHE A 42 1.87 -9.62 -17.74
CA PHE A 42 2.92 -8.76 -17.22
C PHE A 42 3.62 -9.48 -16.06
N GLU A 43 4.93 -9.64 -16.13
CA GLU A 43 5.72 -10.18 -15.04
C GLU A 43 5.87 -9.10 -13.97
N LEU A 44 5.33 -9.36 -12.77
CA LEU A 44 5.26 -8.39 -11.68
C LEU A 44 6.35 -8.64 -10.64
N TYR A 45 6.67 -9.92 -10.43
CA TYR A 45 7.74 -10.36 -9.54
C TYR A 45 8.46 -11.56 -10.15
N ASN A 46 9.77 -11.66 -9.97
CA ASN A 46 10.56 -12.81 -10.40
C ASN A 46 11.75 -13.13 -9.50
N SER A 47 12.22 -14.38 -9.54
CA SER A 47 13.46 -14.79 -8.90
C SER A 47 14.62 -14.34 -9.79
N LEU A 48 15.44 -13.41 -9.28
CA LEU A 48 16.59 -12.75 -9.90
C LEU A 48 17.09 -13.35 -11.24
N GLU A 49 16.46 -12.92 -12.33
CA GLU A 49 16.90 -13.29 -13.68
C GLU A 49 17.86 -12.23 -14.25
N GLN A 50 18.99 -12.67 -14.81
CA GLN A 50 19.88 -11.84 -15.61
C GLN A 50 19.34 -11.77 -17.04
N GLY A 51 19.11 -10.56 -17.57
CA GLY A 51 18.77 -10.37 -18.99
C GLY A 51 17.73 -9.28 -19.23
N PHE A 52 16.73 -9.18 -18.36
CA PHE A 52 15.70 -8.13 -18.38
C PHE A 52 15.60 -7.45 -17.02
N ALA A 53 15.51 -6.12 -16.99
CA ALA A 53 15.48 -5.32 -15.77
C ALA A 53 14.06 -4.84 -15.44
N GLU A 54 13.34 -4.32 -16.43
CA GLU A 54 12.06 -3.61 -16.26
C GLU A 54 11.09 -3.95 -17.41
N CYS A 55 9.79 -3.67 -17.20
CA CYS A 55 8.74 -3.74 -18.23
C CYS A 55 8.63 -5.10 -18.93
N ILE A 56 8.69 -6.20 -18.16
CA ILE A 56 8.73 -7.55 -18.71
C ILE A 56 7.32 -8.09 -18.94
N ASP A 57 7.00 -8.44 -20.17
CA ASP A 57 5.72 -9.03 -20.55
C ASP A 57 5.90 -10.29 -21.41
N HIS A 58 4.92 -11.18 -21.31
CA HIS A 58 4.86 -12.45 -22.05
C HIS A 58 3.56 -12.49 -22.84
N HIS A 59 3.67 -12.67 -24.14
CA HIS A 59 2.54 -12.81 -25.04
C HIS A 59 2.41 -14.26 -25.52
N TYR A 60 1.39 -14.95 -25.02
CA TYR A 60 1.10 -16.34 -25.37
C TYR A 60 0.09 -16.41 -26.52
N THR A 61 0.51 -16.95 -27.66
CA THR A 61 -0.33 -17.15 -28.84
C THR A 61 -0.53 -18.64 -29.07
N ARG A 62 -1.78 -19.09 -29.20
CA ARG A 62 -2.07 -20.51 -29.43
C ARG A 62 -1.56 -20.95 -30.80
N ARG A 63 -0.82 -22.07 -30.83
CA ARG A 63 -0.37 -22.73 -32.06
C ARG A 63 -1.19 -24.00 -32.30
N GLY A 64 -2.13 -23.93 -33.24
CA GLY A 64 -2.95 -25.08 -33.64
C GLY A 64 -3.81 -25.66 -32.51
N LEU A 65 -4.14 -26.95 -32.59
CA LEU A 65 -5.05 -27.61 -31.64
C LEU A 65 -4.33 -28.28 -30.45
N GLN A 66 -3.04 -28.58 -30.55
CA GLN A 66 -2.29 -29.50 -29.67
C GLN A 66 -1.79 -28.91 -28.32
N GLN A 67 -2.50 -27.95 -27.72
CA GLN A 67 -2.07 -27.33 -26.43
C GLN A 67 -0.64 -26.77 -26.45
N VAL A 68 -0.22 -26.24 -27.61
CA VAL A 68 1.07 -25.59 -27.85
C VAL A 68 0.86 -24.09 -27.99
N PHE A 69 1.83 -23.30 -27.52
CA PHE A 69 1.86 -21.84 -27.61
C PHE A 69 3.17 -21.37 -28.23
N ASP A 70 3.08 -20.36 -29.09
CA ASP A 70 4.19 -19.45 -29.35
C ASP A 70 4.19 -18.40 -28.22
N VAL A 71 5.34 -18.21 -27.58
CA VAL A 71 5.51 -17.25 -26.48
C VAL A 71 6.53 -16.22 -26.91
N GLU A 72 6.12 -14.97 -26.91
CA GLU A 72 7.02 -13.84 -27.09
C GLU A 72 7.20 -13.13 -25.76
N ARG A 73 8.45 -13.04 -25.29
CA ARG A 73 8.81 -12.28 -24.11
C ARG A 73 9.48 -10.97 -24.53
N THR A 74 9.01 -9.84 -24.01
CA THR A 74 9.68 -8.55 -24.20
C THR A 74 10.02 -7.90 -22.87
N GLY A 75 11.04 -7.04 -22.86
CA GLY A 75 11.39 -6.27 -21.68
C GLY A 75 12.55 -5.32 -21.93
N ILE A 76 12.93 -4.55 -20.92
CA ILE A 76 13.96 -3.52 -21.02
C ILE A 76 15.15 -3.91 -20.15
N ASN A 77 16.36 -3.83 -20.71
CA ASN A 77 17.61 -3.98 -19.98
C ASN A 77 18.56 -2.83 -20.30
N ASN A 78 19.04 -2.14 -19.26
CA ASN A 78 19.88 -0.94 -19.38
C ASN A 78 19.31 0.16 -20.31
N GLY A 79 18.00 0.17 -20.53
CA GLY A 79 17.30 1.08 -21.43
C GLY A 79 17.17 0.58 -22.87
N THR A 80 17.61 -0.63 -23.19
CA THR A 80 17.40 -1.26 -24.51
C THR A 80 16.23 -2.24 -24.42
N ARG A 81 15.30 -2.18 -25.38
CA ARG A 81 14.22 -3.17 -25.48
C ARG A 81 14.76 -4.46 -26.10
N LEU A 82 14.60 -5.55 -25.39
CA LEU A 82 14.97 -6.90 -25.80
C LEU A 82 13.72 -7.73 -26.08
N ARG A 83 13.86 -8.76 -26.91
CA ARG A 83 12.78 -9.64 -27.34
C ARG A 83 13.32 -11.07 -27.47
N GLU A 84 12.59 -12.02 -26.90
CA GLU A 84 12.88 -13.44 -26.96
C GLU A 84 11.62 -14.21 -27.36
N THR A 85 11.79 -15.33 -28.07
CA THR A 85 10.67 -16.18 -28.52
C THR A 85 10.91 -17.63 -28.15
N ALA A 86 9.87 -18.29 -27.66
CA ALA A 86 9.88 -19.70 -27.29
C ALA A 86 8.65 -20.42 -27.83
N VAL A 87 8.74 -21.74 -27.96
CA VAL A 87 7.58 -22.62 -28.16
C VAL A 87 7.33 -23.36 -26.85
N VAL A 88 6.12 -23.26 -26.31
CA VAL A 88 5.73 -23.90 -25.05
C VAL A 88 4.66 -24.94 -25.30
N ARG A 89 4.79 -26.13 -24.72
CA ARG A 89 3.78 -27.19 -24.77
C ARG A 89 3.36 -27.64 -23.37
N VAL A 90 2.10 -28.04 -23.21
CA VAL A 90 1.66 -28.77 -22.02
C VAL A 90 2.23 -30.19 -22.05
N VAL A 91 2.81 -30.63 -20.95
CA VAL A 91 3.35 -31.97 -20.75
C VAL A 91 2.21 -32.89 -20.31
N ASN A 92 2.10 -34.07 -20.92
CA ASN A 92 1.04 -35.06 -20.67
C ASN A 92 -0.39 -34.46 -20.77
N PRO A 93 -0.76 -33.87 -21.92
CA PRO A 93 -2.05 -33.19 -22.11
C PRO A 93 -3.27 -34.12 -21.98
N GLU A 94 -3.06 -35.44 -22.04
CA GLU A 94 -4.10 -36.47 -21.90
C GLU A 94 -4.38 -36.85 -20.43
N GLU A 95 -3.61 -36.32 -19.47
CA GLU A 95 -3.81 -36.60 -18.05
C GLU A 95 -5.17 -36.05 -17.55
N THR A 96 -5.85 -36.78 -16.64
CA THR A 96 -7.14 -36.37 -16.06
C THR A 96 -7.08 -36.33 -14.51
N PRO A 97 -7.22 -35.16 -13.87
CA PRO A 97 -7.39 -33.84 -14.48
C PRO A 97 -6.09 -33.34 -15.13
N MET A 98 -6.22 -32.60 -16.24
CA MET A 98 -5.05 -32.07 -16.94
C MET A 98 -4.35 -31.01 -16.08
N ARG A 99 -3.04 -31.19 -15.87
CA ARG A 99 -2.22 -30.33 -15.00
C ARG A 99 -1.41 -29.33 -15.82
N ALA A 100 -1.22 -28.14 -15.26
CA ALA A 100 -0.42 -27.07 -15.88
C ALA A 100 1.09 -27.30 -15.75
N ILE A 101 1.58 -28.42 -16.28
CA ILE A 101 3.02 -28.71 -16.39
C ILE A 101 3.43 -28.35 -17.82
N LEU A 102 4.39 -27.44 -17.97
CA LEU A 102 4.78 -26.89 -19.26
C LEU A 102 6.26 -27.09 -19.53
N GLN A 103 6.58 -27.25 -20.81
CA GLN A 103 7.94 -27.29 -21.31
C GLN A 103 8.10 -26.24 -22.39
N GLY A 104 9.02 -25.31 -22.17
CA GLY A 104 9.42 -24.30 -23.14
C GLY A 104 10.68 -24.70 -23.88
N THR A 105 10.74 -24.34 -25.16
CA THR A 105 11.88 -24.55 -26.05
C THR A 105 12.26 -23.26 -26.73
N VAL A 106 13.51 -22.82 -26.56
CA VAL A 106 14.09 -21.63 -27.20
C VAL A 106 15.18 -22.08 -28.17
N ASN A 107 15.07 -21.64 -29.42
CA ASN A 107 16.09 -21.87 -30.44
C ASN A 107 17.06 -20.68 -30.46
N ARG A 108 18.32 -20.91 -30.09
CA ARG A 108 19.35 -19.87 -30.16
C ARG A 108 19.91 -19.73 -31.57
N ILE A 109 20.52 -18.57 -31.83
CA ILE A 109 21.11 -18.20 -33.14
C ILE A 109 22.25 -19.15 -33.54
N ASN A 110 22.94 -19.77 -32.57
CA ASN A 110 23.99 -20.77 -32.78
C ASN A 110 23.44 -22.19 -33.07
N GLY A 111 22.12 -22.38 -33.16
CA GLY A 111 21.48 -23.68 -33.36
C GLY A 111 21.30 -24.50 -32.06
N GLU A 112 21.72 -23.96 -30.91
CA GLU A 112 21.52 -24.61 -29.61
C GLU A 112 20.04 -24.53 -29.19
N ILE A 113 19.47 -25.68 -28.83
CA ILE A 113 18.08 -25.78 -28.37
C ILE A 113 18.09 -25.87 -26.86
N ILE A 114 17.53 -24.86 -26.20
CA ILE A 114 17.37 -24.86 -24.74
C ILE A 114 15.95 -25.27 -24.40
N THR A 115 15.83 -26.23 -23.49
CA THR A 115 14.55 -26.70 -22.96
C THR A 115 14.48 -26.41 -21.46
N TYR A 116 13.37 -25.84 -21.01
CA TYR A 116 13.12 -25.54 -19.61
C TYR A 116 11.72 -26.01 -19.22
N ASN A 117 11.62 -26.61 -18.03
CA ASN A 117 10.36 -27.11 -17.50
C ASN A 117 9.88 -26.18 -16.39
N TYR A 118 8.59 -25.84 -16.42
CA TYR A 118 7.97 -25.04 -15.39
C TYR A 118 6.51 -25.44 -15.22
N ARG A 119 5.91 -24.99 -14.12
CA ARG A 119 4.52 -25.28 -13.79
C ARG A 119 3.80 -23.99 -13.49
N ILE A 120 2.52 -23.93 -13.84
CA ILE A 120 1.63 -22.93 -13.25
C ILE A 120 1.10 -23.53 -11.97
N HIS A 121 1.62 -23.08 -10.84
CA HIS A 121 1.18 -23.54 -9.53
C HIS A 121 -0.31 -23.16 -9.32
N ALA A 122 -0.65 -21.91 -9.60
CA ALA A 122 -2.03 -21.42 -9.51
C ALA A 122 -2.31 -20.28 -10.48
N THR A 123 -3.53 -20.23 -11.00
CA THR A 123 -4.05 -19.11 -11.81
C THR A 123 -5.57 -19.07 -11.77
N ASP A 124 -6.14 -17.87 -11.89
CA ASP A 124 -7.56 -17.64 -12.17
C ASP A 124 -7.82 -17.15 -13.59
N TYR A 125 -6.79 -17.22 -14.47
CA TYR A 125 -6.75 -16.81 -15.87
C TYR A 125 -6.97 -15.32 -16.16
N THR A 126 -7.56 -14.58 -15.23
CA THR A 126 -8.09 -13.23 -15.45
C THR A 126 -7.35 -12.17 -14.66
N ASN A 127 -6.66 -12.54 -13.58
CA ASN A 127 -5.93 -11.59 -12.74
C ASN A 127 -4.47 -11.98 -12.61
N TYR A 128 -4.17 -13.23 -12.23
CA TYR A 128 -2.80 -13.64 -11.89
C TYR A 128 -2.46 -15.07 -12.33
N ALA A 129 -1.16 -15.35 -12.44
CA ALA A 129 -0.62 -16.71 -12.41
C ALA A 129 0.69 -16.74 -11.62
N ILE A 130 0.89 -17.86 -10.91
CA ILE A 130 2.14 -18.16 -10.21
C ILE A 130 2.86 -19.23 -11.02
N VAL A 131 4.02 -18.84 -11.54
CA VAL A 131 4.92 -19.70 -12.30
C VAL A 131 6.00 -20.20 -11.35
N TRP A 132 6.31 -21.49 -11.39
CA TRP A 132 7.35 -22.10 -10.57
C TRP A 132 8.12 -23.14 -11.39
N SER A 133 9.44 -23.18 -11.24
CA SER A 133 10.31 -24.21 -11.79
C SER A 133 11.30 -24.66 -10.72
N CYS A 134 11.82 -25.88 -10.89
CA CYS A 134 12.85 -26.41 -10.01
C CYS A 134 13.78 -27.32 -10.80
N VAL A 135 15.07 -27.25 -10.47
CA VAL A 135 16.11 -28.13 -10.99
C VAL A 135 16.89 -28.72 -9.81
N ASP A 136 17.01 -30.04 -9.77
CA ASP A 136 17.87 -30.72 -8.80
C ASP A 136 19.34 -30.41 -9.09
N LEU A 137 20.08 -30.11 -8.02
CA LEU A 137 21.52 -29.88 -8.05
C LEU A 137 22.24 -31.07 -7.40
N GLU A 138 23.57 -31.10 -7.53
CA GLU A 138 24.40 -32.05 -6.79
C GLU A 138 24.25 -31.89 -5.27
N ASN A 139 24.62 -32.93 -4.53
CA ASN A 139 24.59 -32.95 -3.05
C ASN A 139 23.20 -32.76 -2.44
N ASN A 140 22.15 -33.25 -3.10
CA ASN A 140 20.77 -33.22 -2.57
C ASN A 140 20.26 -31.78 -2.36
N ARG A 141 20.69 -30.86 -3.22
CA ARG A 141 20.29 -29.46 -3.23
C ARG A 141 19.36 -29.22 -4.42
N SER A 142 18.68 -28.10 -4.44
CA SER A 142 17.83 -27.69 -5.56
C SER A 142 17.97 -26.21 -5.82
N ARG A 143 17.67 -25.82 -7.07
CA ARG A 143 17.48 -24.44 -7.47
C ARG A 143 16.03 -24.27 -7.88
N GLU A 144 15.31 -23.42 -7.16
CA GLU A 144 13.92 -23.08 -7.46
C GLU A 144 13.84 -21.66 -8.04
N GLU A 145 13.01 -21.49 -9.07
CA GLU A 145 12.71 -20.20 -9.66
C GLU A 145 11.19 -19.99 -9.65
N GLY A 146 10.77 -18.73 -9.59
CA GLY A 146 9.36 -18.43 -9.71
C GLY A 146 9.09 -17.03 -10.23
N SER A 147 7.89 -16.86 -10.75
CA SER A 147 7.41 -15.57 -11.23
C SER A 147 5.94 -15.40 -10.91
N ILE A 148 5.58 -14.17 -10.54
CA ILE A 148 4.20 -13.75 -10.38
C ILE A 148 3.87 -12.90 -11.58
N VAL A 149 2.95 -13.38 -12.41
CA VAL A 149 2.49 -12.65 -13.60
C VAL A 149 1.05 -12.19 -13.42
N GLY A 150 0.70 -11.05 -13.99
CA GLY A 150 -0.63 -10.46 -13.94
C GLY A 150 -1.21 -10.14 -15.30
N ARG A 151 -2.55 -10.10 -15.43
CA ARG A 151 -3.23 -9.55 -16.61
C ARG A 151 -3.20 -8.02 -16.67
N SER A 152 -2.69 -7.39 -15.62
CA SER A 152 -2.44 -5.96 -15.51
C SER A 152 -1.08 -5.75 -14.86
N THR A 153 -0.49 -4.58 -15.09
CA THR A 153 0.83 -4.19 -14.55
C THR A 153 0.86 -4.03 -13.03
N GLN A 154 -0.30 -4.13 -12.37
CA GLN A 154 -0.46 -4.20 -10.91
C GLN A 154 -1.65 -5.10 -10.57
N LEU A 155 -1.52 -5.92 -9.52
CA LEU A 155 -2.63 -6.69 -8.97
C LEU A 155 -3.38 -5.87 -7.91
N THR A 156 -4.66 -6.19 -7.72
CA THR A 156 -5.41 -5.64 -6.59
C THR A 156 -4.90 -6.25 -5.27
N PRO A 157 -5.05 -5.56 -4.13
CA PRO A 157 -4.61 -6.10 -2.83
C PRO A 157 -5.21 -7.48 -2.50
N ALA A 158 -6.47 -7.73 -2.88
CA ALA A 158 -7.13 -9.02 -2.69
C ALA A 158 -6.46 -10.15 -3.50
N VAL A 159 -6.02 -9.84 -4.73
CA VAL A 159 -5.30 -10.80 -5.57
C VAL A 159 -3.88 -11.01 -5.03
N TYR A 160 -3.20 -9.99 -4.53
CA TYR A 160 -1.90 -10.15 -3.86
C TYR A 160 -1.99 -11.04 -2.63
N ALA A 161 -2.97 -10.86 -1.75
CA ALA A 161 -3.14 -11.73 -0.57
C ALA A 161 -3.37 -13.20 -0.95
N LYS A 162 -4.13 -13.44 -2.05
CA LYS A 162 -4.32 -14.79 -2.59
C LYS A 162 -3.02 -15.36 -3.14
N VAL A 163 -2.26 -14.57 -3.88
CA VAL A 163 -0.95 -14.96 -4.40
C VAL A 163 0.02 -15.30 -3.25
N ASP A 164 0.08 -14.46 -2.21
CA ASP A 164 0.95 -14.66 -1.05
C ASP A 164 0.61 -15.95 -0.31
N ALA A 165 -0.68 -16.26 -0.11
CA ALA A 165 -1.12 -17.52 0.49
C ALA A 165 -0.68 -18.75 -0.33
N LEU A 166 -0.80 -18.67 -1.66
CA LEU A 166 -0.42 -19.75 -2.57
C LEU A 166 1.11 -19.92 -2.66
N LEU A 167 1.88 -18.84 -2.56
CA LEU A 167 3.34 -18.93 -2.48
C LEU A 167 3.79 -19.65 -1.20
N LEU A 168 3.10 -19.42 -0.08
CA LEU A 168 3.40 -20.11 1.18
C LEU A 168 3.16 -21.63 1.10
N GLU A 169 2.20 -22.10 0.29
CA GLU A 169 1.97 -23.54 0.07
C GLU A 169 3.22 -24.23 -0.53
N ILE A 170 3.94 -23.51 -1.40
CA ILE A 170 5.18 -23.98 -2.03
C ILE A 170 6.43 -23.54 -1.26
N GLY A 171 6.27 -22.90 -0.11
CA GLY A 171 7.37 -22.50 0.77
C GLY A 171 8.17 -21.31 0.27
N LEU A 172 7.55 -20.46 -0.56
CA LEU A 172 8.13 -19.22 -1.06
C LEU A 172 7.38 -18.02 -0.46
N ASN A 173 8.06 -16.89 -0.31
CA ASN A 173 7.44 -15.63 0.05
C ASN A 173 7.59 -14.65 -1.12
N ARG A 174 6.57 -13.83 -1.39
CA ARG A 174 6.69 -12.76 -2.40
C ARG A 174 7.86 -11.82 -2.12
N GLU A 175 8.26 -11.66 -0.86
CA GLU A 175 9.44 -10.89 -0.45
C GLU A 175 10.77 -11.44 -0.98
N ASP A 176 10.82 -12.73 -1.33
CA ASP A 176 12.01 -13.39 -1.91
C ASP A 176 12.18 -13.05 -3.40
N PHE A 177 11.19 -12.40 -4.03
CA PHE A 177 11.18 -12.05 -5.44
C PHE A 177 11.48 -10.58 -5.68
N ARG A 178 12.17 -10.29 -6.78
CA ARG A 178 12.39 -8.94 -7.29
C ARG A 178 11.11 -8.41 -7.92
N PHE A 179 10.70 -7.19 -7.57
CA PHE A 179 9.61 -6.49 -8.27
C PHE A 179 10.05 -5.98 -9.65
N ILE A 180 9.15 -6.04 -10.63
CA ILE A 180 9.37 -5.54 -11.99
C ILE A 180 8.57 -4.25 -12.20
N ASP A 181 9.28 -3.17 -12.56
CA ASP A 181 8.66 -1.87 -12.80
C ASP A 181 8.01 -1.80 -14.20
N HIS A 182 6.72 -1.44 -14.21
CA HIS A 182 5.88 -1.23 -15.40
C HIS A 182 5.32 0.21 -15.44
N SER A 183 5.97 1.15 -14.76
CA SER A 183 5.63 2.57 -14.83
C SER A 183 5.79 3.11 -16.25
N PRO A 184 5.02 4.13 -16.67
CA PRO A 184 5.24 4.80 -17.95
C PRO A 184 6.71 5.19 -18.14
N GLU A 185 7.35 5.70 -17.09
CA GLU A 185 8.75 6.11 -17.10
C GLU A 185 9.70 4.94 -17.42
N ALA A 186 9.46 3.76 -16.85
CA ALA A 186 10.24 2.56 -17.17
C ALA A 186 10.07 2.18 -18.64
N HIS A 187 8.84 2.23 -19.18
CA HIS A 187 8.57 1.97 -20.60
C HIS A 187 9.23 3.01 -21.54
N TYR A 188 9.43 4.26 -21.08
CA TYR A 188 10.02 5.36 -21.86
C TYR A 188 11.52 5.63 -21.59
N ARG A 189 12.17 4.88 -20.68
CA ARG A 189 13.57 5.12 -20.27
C ARG A 189 14.58 5.09 -21.43
N HIS A 190 14.28 4.39 -22.51
CA HIS A 190 15.07 4.39 -23.76
C HIS A 190 15.13 5.79 -24.40
N PHE A 191 13.97 6.47 -24.51
CA PHE A 191 13.87 7.79 -25.12
C PHE A 191 14.61 8.86 -24.32
N ILE A 192 14.52 8.80 -22.99
CA ILE A 192 15.19 9.78 -22.11
C ILE A 192 16.71 9.66 -22.19
N LYS A 193 17.26 8.43 -22.20
CA LYS A 193 18.71 8.22 -22.38
C LYS A 193 19.19 8.65 -23.76
N MET A 194 18.40 8.42 -24.81
CA MET A 194 18.74 8.83 -26.17
C MET A 194 18.76 10.36 -26.29
N ILE A 195 17.77 11.05 -25.72
CA ILE A 195 17.71 12.52 -25.71
C ILE A 195 18.87 13.12 -24.89
N PHE A 196 19.16 12.59 -23.70
CA PHE A 196 20.29 13.05 -22.89
C PHE A 196 21.65 12.75 -23.55
N GLY A 197 21.79 11.59 -24.19
CA GLY A 197 22.98 11.23 -24.96
C GLY A 197 23.18 12.16 -26.15
N TYR A 198 22.12 12.43 -26.93
CA TYR A 198 22.17 13.42 -28.01
C TYR A 198 22.46 14.82 -27.48
N TYR A 199 21.89 15.23 -26.35
CA TYR A 199 22.14 16.54 -25.74
C TYR A 199 23.59 16.67 -25.25
N LEU A 200 24.17 15.62 -24.67
CA LEU A 200 25.58 15.58 -24.27
C LEU A 200 26.54 15.55 -25.47
N ILE A 201 26.18 14.82 -26.53
CA ILE A 201 26.94 14.85 -27.80
C ILE A 201 26.83 16.22 -28.46
N LEU A 202 25.65 16.84 -28.45
CA LEU A 202 25.45 18.21 -28.96
C LEU A 202 26.26 19.22 -28.14
N LEU A 203 26.29 19.08 -26.81
CA LEU A 203 27.13 19.89 -25.92
C LEU A 203 28.63 19.65 -26.17
N PHE A 204 29.06 18.42 -26.42
CA PHE A 204 30.44 18.10 -26.78
C PHE A 204 30.82 18.64 -28.17
N ILE A 205 29.91 18.58 -29.15
CA ILE A 205 30.10 19.15 -30.48
C ILE A 205 30.11 20.68 -30.38
N LEU A 206 29.21 21.31 -29.62
CA LEU A 206 29.16 22.76 -29.41
C LEU A 206 30.40 23.27 -28.64
N ASN A 207 30.89 22.52 -27.65
CA ASN A 207 32.12 22.86 -26.92
C ASN A 207 33.39 22.53 -27.72
N GLY A 208 33.35 21.54 -28.61
CA GLY A 208 34.45 21.20 -29.53
C GLY A 208 34.55 22.14 -30.74
N LEU A 209 33.41 22.67 -31.22
CA LEU A 209 33.35 23.68 -32.28
C LEU A 209 33.84 25.06 -31.81
N ASN A 210 33.83 25.33 -30.50
CA ASN A 210 34.45 26.54 -29.94
C ASN A 210 35.99 26.43 -29.81
N ALA A 211 36.59 25.28 -30.15
CA ALA A 211 38.02 25.03 -30.03
C ALA A 211 38.75 24.79 -31.38
N LEU A 212 38.08 25.00 -32.52
CA LEU A 212 38.69 24.88 -33.84
C LEU A 212 38.47 26.16 -34.65
N ASP A 213 39.50 27.01 -34.64
CA ASP A 213 39.64 28.17 -35.50
C ASP A 213 39.94 27.69 -36.93
N LEU A 214 38.90 27.53 -37.77
CA LEU A 214 39.06 27.21 -39.19
C LEU A 214 38.07 28.02 -40.06
N ASN A 215 38.66 29.02 -40.71
CA ASN A 215 38.32 29.78 -41.93
C ASN A 215 37.08 29.32 -42.76
N PRO A 216 36.25 30.25 -43.28
CA PRO A 216 35.01 29.91 -43.98
C PRO A 216 35.28 29.69 -45.48
N THR A 217 34.90 28.54 -46.03
CA THR A 217 34.48 28.46 -47.44
C THR A 217 33.74 27.17 -47.77
N SER A 218 32.53 27.37 -48.30
CA SER A 218 31.82 26.56 -49.30
C SER A 218 30.82 25.46 -48.87
N LYS A 219 29.59 25.73 -49.32
CA LYS A 219 28.59 24.87 -50.00
C LYS A 219 27.62 24.00 -49.19
N ASN A 220 26.42 24.55 -49.08
CA ASN A 220 25.10 24.00 -49.44
C ASN A 220 24.77 22.54 -49.06
N LEU A 221 23.94 22.41 -48.02
CA LEU A 221 22.94 21.34 -47.94
C LEU A 221 21.58 21.98 -47.67
N THR A 222 20.64 21.86 -48.60
CA THR A 222 19.25 22.35 -48.48
C THR A 222 18.42 21.39 -47.64
N VAL A 223 17.71 21.92 -46.65
CA VAL A 223 16.71 21.19 -45.83
C VAL A 223 15.34 21.33 -46.53
N PRO A 224 14.51 20.26 -46.61
CA PRO A 224 13.19 20.35 -47.25
C PRO A 224 12.27 21.32 -46.52
N GLU A 225 11.60 22.19 -47.29
CA GLU A 225 10.46 23.00 -46.84
C GLU A 225 9.37 22.08 -46.30
N ASN A 226 9.13 22.16 -44.98
CA ASN A 226 7.88 21.82 -44.25
C ASN A 226 8.12 21.47 -42.76
N LEU A 227 9.34 21.58 -42.24
CA LEU A 227 9.59 21.43 -40.79
C LEU A 227 9.20 22.68 -39.98
N GLU A 228 9.33 23.87 -40.56
CA GLU A 228 8.97 25.15 -39.94
C GLU A 228 7.46 25.27 -39.66
N ASP A 229 6.61 24.80 -40.58
CA ASP A 229 5.15 24.92 -40.45
C ASP A 229 4.59 23.97 -39.37
N PHE A 230 5.19 22.78 -39.21
CA PHE A 230 4.81 21.82 -38.18
C PHE A 230 5.20 22.28 -36.76
N LEU A 231 6.33 22.96 -36.61
CA LEU A 231 6.84 23.45 -35.32
C LEU A 231 6.13 24.73 -34.84
N SER A 232 5.62 25.57 -35.75
CA SER A 232 4.95 26.84 -35.41
C SER A 232 3.63 26.64 -34.64
N LYS A 233 2.98 25.48 -34.80
CA LYS A 233 1.70 25.14 -34.15
C LYS A 233 1.83 24.76 -32.67
N TYR A 234 3.00 24.29 -32.22
CA TYR A 234 3.20 23.79 -30.86
C TYR A 234 3.95 24.73 -29.90
N VAL A 235 4.58 25.80 -30.40
CA VAL A 235 5.52 26.62 -29.59
C VAL A 235 4.93 27.94 -29.04
N LYS A 236 3.67 28.28 -29.34
CA LYS A 236 3.12 29.60 -28.95
C LYS A 236 2.66 29.78 -27.49
N LYS A 237 2.97 28.87 -26.57
CA LYS A 237 2.64 29.06 -25.14
C LYS A 237 3.74 28.55 -24.23
N GLU A 238 4.89 29.23 -24.24
CA GLU A 238 5.75 29.49 -23.06
C GLU A 238 7.05 30.17 -23.53
N LYS A 239 7.02 31.50 -23.58
CA LYS A 239 8.24 32.32 -23.52
C LYS A 239 8.12 33.27 -22.33
N SER A 240 8.78 32.93 -21.23
CA SER A 240 9.56 33.91 -20.47
C SER A 240 10.63 33.24 -19.61
N GLN A 241 11.85 33.30 -20.13
CA GLN A 241 13.14 33.53 -19.45
C GLN A 241 13.61 32.58 -18.33
N SER A 242 14.52 31.71 -18.78
CA SER A 242 15.61 31.08 -18.04
C SER A 242 16.35 32.05 -17.09
N LYS A 243 16.33 31.70 -15.80
CA LYS A 243 17.50 31.79 -14.89
C LYS A 243 17.67 30.41 -14.28
N THR A 244 18.86 29.84 -14.42
CA THR A 244 19.28 28.53 -13.88
C THR A 244 18.87 28.37 -12.40
N PRO A 245 18.00 27.41 -12.03
CA PRO A 245 17.73 27.13 -10.63
C PRO A 245 18.58 25.95 -10.12
N LYS A 246 19.23 26.19 -8.98
CA LYS A 246 19.62 25.13 -8.03
C LYS A 246 18.44 24.16 -7.82
N LEU A 247 18.73 22.86 -7.76
CA LEU A 247 17.79 21.82 -7.34
C LEU A 247 17.12 22.20 -6.00
N GLN A 248 15.86 22.64 -6.04
CA GLN A 248 14.94 22.74 -4.90
C GLN A 248 13.51 22.83 -5.44
N ILE A 249 12.74 21.74 -5.33
CA ILE A 249 11.32 21.69 -5.71
C ILE A 249 10.53 21.13 -4.51
N SER A 250 9.53 21.89 -4.05
CA SER A 250 8.54 21.52 -3.03
C SER A 250 7.16 21.45 -3.68
N SER A 251 6.57 20.27 -3.88
CA SER A 251 5.36 20.05 -4.69
C SER A 251 4.08 19.65 -3.92
N GLY A 252 3.85 20.22 -2.73
CA GLY A 252 2.57 20.04 -2.01
C GLY A 252 1.41 20.79 -2.68
N ARG A 253 0.18 20.25 -2.58
CA ARG A 253 -1.05 20.90 -3.07
C ARG A 253 -1.72 21.67 -1.93
N ARG A 254 -2.23 22.87 -2.22
CA ARG A 254 -2.98 23.67 -1.25
C ARG A 254 -4.33 23.02 -0.92
N ALA A 255 -4.64 22.90 0.37
CA ALA A 255 -5.94 22.46 0.86
C ALA A 255 -6.92 23.63 1.08
N TYR A 256 -8.21 23.32 1.09
CA TYR A 256 -9.30 24.22 1.49
C TYR A 256 -9.86 23.84 2.88
N ASP A 257 -10.56 24.77 3.54
CA ASP A 257 -10.92 24.70 4.98
C ASP A 257 -11.67 23.44 5.40
N THR A 258 -12.50 22.87 4.53
CA THR A 258 -13.31 21.68 4.82
C THR A 258 -12.67 20.38 4.35
N GLN A 259 -11.50 20.44 3.71
CA GLN A 259 -10.88 19.26 3.09
C GLN A 259 -10.30 18.31 4.15
N PHE A 260 -9.57 18.87 5.12
CA PHE A 260 -8.95 18.11 6.21
C PHE A 260 -9.27 18.75 7.57
N PRO A 261 -10.55 18.70 8.00
CA PRO A 261 -11.06 19.46 9.15
C PRO A 261 -10.56 18.92 10.51
N TYR A 262 -9.71 17.89 10.52
CA TYR A 262 -9.13 17.28 11.71
C TYR A 262 -7.68 17.68 11.96
N VAL A 263 -7.09 18.51 11.10
CA VAL A 263 -5.69 18.94 11.22
C VAL A 263 -5.62 20.20 12.10
N ALA A 264 -4.71 20.21 13.06
CA ALA A 264 -4.41 21.36 13.91
C ALA A 264 -3.00 21.90 13.65
N ASP A 265 -2.85 23.21 13.62
CA ASP A 265 -1.56 23.90 13.59
C ASP A 265 -1.09 24.10 15.04
N LEU A 266 0.17 23.76 15.32
CA LEU A 266 0.77 23.89 16.64
C LEU A 266 1.83 24.97 16.65
N ILE A 267 1.70 25.90 17.61
CA ILE A 267 2.77 26.84 17.97
C ILE A 267 3.27 26.46 19.35
N ILE A 268 4.51 25.98 19.41
CA ILE A 268 5.16 25.52 20.63
C ILE A 268 6.27 26.51 20.98
N VAL A 269 6.32 26.94 22.24
CA VAL A 269 7.33 27.87 22.75
C VAL A 269 8.17 27.18 23.82
N ASP A 270 9.48 27.17 23.61
CA ASP A 270 10.45 26.64 24.56
C ASP A 270 10.64 27.60 25.74
N GLY A 271 10.62 27.08 26.97
CA GLY A 271 10.73 27.85 28.21
C GLY A 271 12.14 28.26 28.59
N ALA A 272 13.15 27.57 28.09
CA ALA A 272 14.56 27.93 28.34
C ALA A 272 15.05 28.98 27.35
N THR A 273 14.69 28.85 26.06
CA THR A 273 15.25 29.67 24.97
C THR A 273 14.25 30.69 24.41
N GLY A 274 12.95 30.50 24.63
CA GLY A 274 11.90 31.28 23.96
C GLY A 274 11.72 30.94 22.48
N ALA A 275 12.46 29.96 21.95
CA ALA A 275 12.37 29.54 20.56
C ALA A 275 10.96 29.03 20.23
N ARG A 276 10.51 29.29 18.99
CA ARG A 276 9.20 28.89 18.48
C ARG A 276 9.34 27.74 17.49
N THR A 277 8.66 26.63 17.77
CA THR A 277 8.56 25.48 16.88
C THR A 277 7.14 25.41 16.29
N LEU A 278 7.07 25.18 14.98
CA LEU A 278 5.81 24.96 14.27
C LEU A 278 5.70 23.49 13.89
N CYS A 279 4.60 22.86 14.30
CA CYS A 279 4.25 21.48 13.96
C CYS A 279 2.76 21.39 13.61
N SER A 280 2.35 20.21 13.16
CA SER A 280 0.95 19.87 12.94
C SER A 280 0.49 18.81 13.95
N ALA A 281 -0.83 18.60 14.05
CA ALA A 281 -1.42 17.55 14.87
C ALA A 281 -2.75 17.07 14.31
N SER A 282 -3.23 15.94 14.84
CA SER A 282 -4.50 15.32 14.45
C SER A 282 -5.50 15.36 15.60
N LEU A 283 -6.71 15.84 15.37
CA LEU A 283 -7.80 15.86 16.36
C LEU A 283 -8.48 14.49 16.45
N ILE A 284 -8.21 13.76 17.54
CA ILE A 284 -8.71 12.40 17.76
C ILE A 284 -9.89 12.36 18.74
N ALA A 285 -10.08 13.41 19.52
CA ALA A 285 -11.28 13.70 20.32
C ALA A 285 -11.44 15.21 20.48
N THR A 286 -12.59 15.69 20.94
CA THR A 286 -12.86 17.13 21.08
C THR A 286 -11.88 17.86 21.99
N ASN A 287 -11.13 17.14 22.84
CA ASN A 287 -10.11 17.69 23.73
C ASN A 287 -8.75 16.97 23.65
N TRP A 288 -8.52 16.11 22.64
CA TRP A 288 -7.28 15.37 22.49
C TRP A 288 -6.72 15.48 21.07
N LEU A 289 -5.45 15.86 21.01
CA LEU A 289 -4.63 15.87 19.79
C LEU A 289 -3.57 14.78 19.86
N LEU A 290 -3.25 14.20 18.70
CA LEU A 290 -2.13 13.29 18.49
C LEU A 290 -1.07 13.99 17.62
N THR A 291 0.19 13.98 18.04
CA THR A 291 1.32 14.63 17.34
C THR A 291 2.63 13.86 17.57
N ALA A 292 3.72 14.28 16.96
CA ALA A 292 5.04 13.69 17.14
C ALA A 292 5.71 14.22 18.42
N LYS A 293 6.41 13.35 19.17
CA LYS A 293 7.08 13.76 20.41
C LYS A 293 8.25 14.70 20.13
N ASN A 294 8.95 14.54 19.01
CA ASN A 294 10.04 15.42 18.57
C ASN A 294 9.62 16.89 18.34
N CYS A 295 8.33 17.18 18.24
CA CYS A 295 7.82 18.56 18.21
C CYS A 295 7.88 19.25 19.58
N ILE A 296 7.92 18.48 20.68
CA ILE A 296 7.73 18.99 22.03
C ILE A 296 9.09 19.13 22.74
N PRO A 297 9.52 20.35 23.12
CA PRO A 297 10.77 20.56 23.84
C PRO A 297 10.66 20.07 25.28
N SER A 298 11.80 19.81 25.92
CA SER A 298 11.87 19.36 27.32
C SER A 298 11.36 20.43 28.31
N ASN A 299 11.55 21.72 28.00
CA ASN A 299 11.06 22.83 28.81
C ASN A 299 9.95 23.56 28.04
N ILE A 300 8.69 23.26 28.36
CA ILE A 300 7.52 23.78 27.65
C ILE A 300 7.07 25.07 28.32
N LYS A 301 7.13 26.22 27.61
CA LYS A 301 6.50 27.46 28.06
C LYS A 301 5.00 27.48 27.76
N SER A 302 4.65 27.13 26.52
CA SER A 302 3.26 27.09 26.07
C SER A 302 3.14 26.30 24.78
N ILE A 303 2.01 25.63 24.59
CA ILE A 303 1.62 25.03 23.32
C ILE A 303 0.22 25.58 22.97
N LEU A 304 0.11 26.20 21.80
CA LEU A 304 -1.14 26.72 21.26
C LEU A 304 -1.57 25.85 20.07
N ALA A 305 -2.76 25.27 20.14
CA ALA A 305 -3.40 24.56 19.04
C ALA A 305 -4.39 25.46 18.31
N ILE A 306 -4.36 25.42 16.97
CA ILE A 306 -5.16 26.29 16.11
C ILE A 306 -5.96 25.44 15.10
N PHE A 307 -7.25 25.71 14.97
CA PHE A 307 -8.21 24.92 14.19
C PHE A 307 -9.08 25.79 13.28
N GLY A 308 -9.81 25.14 12.36
CA GLY A 308 -10.99 25.71 11.69
C GLY A 308 -10.70 26.53 10.43
N SER A 309 -9.44 26.55 9.96
CA SER A 309 -9.04 27.23 8.72
C SER A 309 -7.77 26.59 8.15
N ALA A 310 -7.71 26.43 6.83
CA ALA A 310 -6.51 26.07 6.10
C ALA A 310 -5.54 27.27 5.94
N ASP A 311 -6.01 28.51 6.13
CA ASP A 311 -5.18 29.73 6.09
C ASP A 311 -4.80 30.21 7.49
N ARG A 312 -3.49 30.27 7.78
CA ARG A 312 -2.92 30.82 9.02
C ARG A 312 -3.19 32.30 9.26
N GLN A 313 -3.68 33.07 8.30
CA GLN A 313 -4.07 34.46 8.50
C GLN A 313 -5.58 34.65 8.65
N SER A 314 -6.38 33.58 8.55
CA SER A 314 -7.83 33.69 8.70
C SER A 314 -8.24 34.21 10.09
N SER A 315 -9.28 35.06 10.12
CA SER A 315 -9.91 35.52 11.36
C SER A 315 -10.82 34.48 12.01
N THR A 316 -11.26 33.44 11.27
CA THR A 316 -12.22 32.42 11.74
C THR A 316 -11.61 31.30 12.58
N LYS A 317 -10.30 31.38 12.87
CA LYS A 317 -9.54 30.34 13.56
C LYS A 317 -9.90 30.22 15.04
N THR A 318 -10.14 29.00 15.49
CA THR A 318 -10.24 28.66 16.91
C THR A 318 -8.84 28.42 17.48
N ARG A 319 -8.54 29.02 18.64
CA ARG A 319 -7.23 28.92 19.31
C ARG A 319 -7.43 28.41 20.73
N ILE A 320 -6.77 27.31 21.09
CA ILE A 320 -6.91 26.69 22.41
C ILE A 320 -5.52 26.29 22.91
N PHE A 321 -5.20 26.65 24.15
CA PHE A 321 -3.96 26.20 24.79
C PHE A 321 -4.05 24.73 25.17
N VAL A 322 -2.91 24.05 25.13
CA VAL A 322 -2.74 22.70 25.67
C VAL A 322 -2.33 22.82 27.12
N ASN A 323 -3.00 22.06 28.00
CA ASN A 323 -2.69 22.06 29.43
C ASN A 323 -1.94 20.82 29.91
N HIS A 324 -1.89 19.76 29.11
CA HIS A 324 -1.22 18.51 29.47
C HIS A 324 -0.62 17.81 28.25
N VAL A 325 0.58 17.24 28.44
CA VAL A 325 1.27 16.44 27.43
C VAL A 325 1.56 15.06 28.00
N SER A 326 1.19 14.02 27.26
CA SER A 326 1.51 12.63 27.59
C SER A 326 2.40 12.02 26.51
N PHE A 327 3.53 11.43 26.91
CA PHE A 327 4.46 10.77 25.99
C PHE A 327 4.30 9.24 26.04
N ALA A 328 4.45 8.58 24.89
CA ALA A 328 4.63 7.14 24.86
C ALA A 328 6.09 6.75 25.18
N GLY A 329 6.32 5.53 25.69
CA GLY A 329 7.66 5.01 25.96
C GLY A 329 8.50 4.79 24.69
N ALA A 330 7.84 4.40 23.61
CA ALA A 330 8.27 4.35 22.21
C ALA A 330 7.01 4.02 21.40
N PRO A 331 6.82 4.44 20.13
CA PRO A 331 7.60 5.31 19.22
C PRO A 331 7.53 6.83 19.53
N ASP A 332 8.05 7.67 18.62
CA ASP A 332 8.05 9.15 18.66
C ASP A 332 6.63 9.74 18.55
N VAL A 333 5.88 9.73 19.67
CA VAL A 333 4.50 10.24 19.73
C VAL A 333 4.19 10.95 21.05
N ALA A 334 3.36 11.99 20.97
CA ALA A 334 2.78 12.68 22.11
C ALA A 334 1.26 12.86 21.94
N LEU A 335 0.54 12.81 23.06
CA LEU A 335 -0.85 13.20 23.18
C LEU A 335 -0.93 14.54 23.89
N LEU A 336 -1.70 15.47 23.32
CA LEU A 336 -1.92 16.80 23.89
C LEU A 336 -3.37 16.93 24.32
N ARG A 337 -3.60 17.25 25.59
CA ARG A 337 -4.92 17.57 26.10
C ARG A 337 -5.17 19.07 25.98
N LEU A 338 -6.25 19.43 25.31
CA LEU A 338 -6.69 20.82 25.21
C LEU A 338 -7.25 21.29 26.56
N GLU A 339 -6.99 22.56 26.90
CA GLU A 339 -7.58 23.21 28.07
C GLU A 339 -9.11 23.24 28.01
N LYS A 340 -9.67 23.34 26.80
CA LYS A 340 -11.11 23.31 26.52
C LYS A 340 -11.41 22.44 25.31
N SER A 341 -12.57 21.77 25.34
CA SER A 341 -13.04 21.02 24.18
C SER A 341 -13.36 21.96 23.01
N VAL A 342 -12.96 21.58 21.80
CA VAL A 342 -13.43 22.23 20.58
C VAL A 342 -14.90 21.90 20.33
N THR A 343 -15.61 22.83 19.69
CA THR A 343 -16.94 22.57 19.13
C THR A 343 -16.79 22.06 17.70
N LEU A 344 -17.39 20.92 17.37
CA LEU A 344 -17.31 20.34 16.03
C LEU A 344 -18.13 21.15 15.02
N SER A 345 -17.64 21.22 13.78
CA SER A 345 -18.24 21.98 12.68
C SER A 345 -17.86 21.37 11.32
N SER A 346 -18.21 22.02 10.23
CA SER A 346 -17.74 21.64 8.89
C SER A 346 -16.22 21.77 8.72
N THR A 347 -15.56 22.64 9.49
CA THR A 347 -14.12 22.92 9.44
C THR A 347 -13.34 22.35 10.64
N ILE A 348 -14.04 21.75 11.61
CA ILE A 348 -13.44 21.09 12.78
C ILE A 348 -14.12 19.74 12.99
N LYS A 349 -13.44 18.64 12.66
CA LYS A 349 -13.93 17.26 12.83
C LYS A 349 -12.87 16.37 13.46
N LEU A 350 -13.31 15.23 13.99
CA LEU A 350 -12.41 14.20 14.48
C LEU A 350 -11.94 13.32 13.33
N ILE A 351 -10.67 12.91 13.33
CA ILE A 351 -10.19 11.85 12.43
C ILE A 351 -10.45 10.47 13.04
N ARG A 352 -10.79 9.50 12.19
CA ARG A 352 -10.96 8.12 12.62
C ARG A 352 -9.61 7.45 12.90
N LEU A 353 -9.53 6.74 14.03
CA LEU A 353 -8.41 5.85 14.35
C LEU A 353 -8.60 4.46 13.72
N PRO A 354 -7.51 3.74 13.40
CA PRO A 354 -7.58 2.40 12.83
C PRO A 354 -8.12 1.40 13.87
N GLY A 355 -8.80 0.35 13.41
CA GLY A 355 -9.24 -0.77 14.27
C GLY A 355 -8.14 -1.82 14.50
N ILE A 356 -8.34 -2.65 15.53
CA ILE A 356 -7.40 -3.70 16.01
C ILE A 356 -6.88 -4.71 14.97
N PRO A 357 -7.59 -5.09 13.88
CA PRO A 357 -7.01 -6.05 12.93
C PRO A 357 -5.72 -5.54 12.26
N LYS A 358 -5.42 -4.24 12.34
CA LYS A 358 -4.38 -3.55 11.57
C LYS A 358 -2.99 -3.52 12.23
N GLU A 359 -2.77 -4.31 13.27
CA GLU A 359 -1.44 -4.51 13.85
C GLU A 359 -0.57 -5.42 12.98
N ASN A 360 -1.17 -6.36 12.23
CA ASN A 360 -0.48 -7.30 11.33
C ASN A 360 -0.74 -7.06 9.83
N PHE A 361 -1.71 -6.23 9.46
CA PHE A 361 -1.93 -5.85 8.06
C PHE A 361 -1.07 -4.65 7.70
N GLY A 362 0.05 -4.90 7.01
CA GLY A 362 0.89 -3.86 6.43
C GLY A 362 0.07 -3.06 5.43
N TYR A 363 0.01 -1.74 5.59
CA TYR A 363 -0.49 -0.81 4.58
C TYR A 363 0.49 -0.69 3.40
N ASP A 364 1.23 -1.75 3.11
CA ASP A 364 2.31 -1.75 2.15
C ASP A 364 1.73 -1.45 0.78
N LEU A 365 2.36 -0.52 0.06
CA LEU A 365 1.95 -0.01 -1.25
C LEU A 365 0.64 0.79 -1.27
N TYR A 366 -0.02 1.03 -0.12
CA TYR A 366 -1.16 1.94 -0.05
C TYR A 366 -0.71 3.37 -0.35
N ASP A 367 -1.58 4.09 -1.07
CA ASP A 367 -1.46 5.53 -1.19
C ASP A 367 -1.91 6.18 0.10
N ILE A 368 -1.06 7.04 0.63
CA ILE A 368 -1.34 7.87 1.79
C ILE A 368 -1.32 9.33 1.39
N THR A 369 -2.14 10.11 2.08
CA THR A 369 -2.10 11.57 2.01
C THR A 369 -1.50 12.09 3.31
N ALA A 370 -0.33 12.70 3.23
CA ALA A 370 0.28 13.40 4.36
C ALA A 370 -0.08 14.88 4.31
N ILE A 371 -0.45 15.44 5.45
CA ILE A 371 -1.08 16.76 5.53
C ILE A 371 -0.38 17.60 6.61
N GLY A 372 -0.13 18.88 6.32
CA GLY A 372 0.53 19.79 7.24
C GLY A 372 0.83 21.18 6.67
N TRP A 373 1.41 22.05 7.49
CA TRP A 373 1.84 23.40 7.09
C TRP A 373 3.35 23.47 6.84
N GLY A 374 3.96 22.44 6.28
CA GLY A 374 5.40 22.32 6.07
C GLY A 374 6.08 23.50 5.39
N ALA A 375 7.41 23.55 5.57
CA ALA A 375 8.27 24.50 4.90
C ALA A 375 8.25 24.33 3.38
N THR A 376 7.98 25.42 2.70
CA THR A 376 8.14 25.62 1.26
C THR A 376 9.46 26.32 0.97
N SER A 377 9.76 26.56 -0.31
CA SER A 377 10.89 27.42 -0.73
C SER A 377 10.88 28.83 -0.13
N SER A 378 9.73 29.27 0.41
CA SER A 378 9.52 30.59 1.04
C SER A 378 9.43 30.54 2.59
N GLY A 379 9.74 29.40 3.20
CA GLY A 379 9.56 29.16 4.63
C GLY A 379 8.27 28.40 4.94
N VAL A 380 7.89 28.31 6.22
CA VAL A 380 6.72 27.54 6.68
C VAL A 380 5.44 28.06 6.02
N SER A 381 4.68 27.17 5.37
CA SER A 381 3.54 27.57 4.55
C SER A 381 2.48 28.34 5.33
N ARG A 382 1.92 29.39 4.72
CA ARG A 382 0.70 30.07 5.21
C ARG A 382 -0.53 29.17 5.09
N TYR A 383 -0.60 28.42 4.00
CA TYR A 383 -1.75 27.58 3.67
C TYR A 383 -1.48 26.13 4.01
N LEU A 384 -2.49 25.41 4.47
CA LEU A 384 -2.42 23.97 4.67
C LEU A 384 -2.10 23.31 3.33
N GLN A 385 -1.17 22.36 3.35
CA GLN A 385 -0.78 21.58 2.19
C GLN A 385 -0.99 20.09 2.44
N PHE A 386 -1.12 19.36 1.33
CA PHE A 386 -1.13 17.91 1.34
C PHE A 386 -0.35 17.37 0.15
N ALA A 387 0.27 16.21 0.35
CA ALA A 387 0.98 15.49 -0.69
C ALA A 387 0.69 13.99 -0.58
N ASN A 388 0.71 13.33 -1.73
CA ASN A 388 0.46 11.91 -1.83
C ASN A 388 1.80 11.17 -1.83
N PHE A 389 1.89 10.15 -0.99
CA PHE A 389 3.01 9.24 -0.91
C PHE A 389 2.49 7.82 -1.01
N LYS A 390 3.39 6.88 -1.25
CA LYS A 390 3.05 5.47 -1.19
C LYS A 390 3.88 4.81 -0.09
N ILE A 391 3.21 4.07 0.78
CA ILE A 391 3.87 3.31 1.84
C ILE A 391 4.74 2.25 1.19
N LEU A 392 5.96 2.11 1.69
CA LEU A 392 6.87 1.09 1.17
C LEU A 392 6.82 -0.18 2.01
N PRO A 393 7.08 -1.34 1.39
CA PRO A 393 7.23 -2.59 2.12
C PRO A 393 8.33 -2.50 3.17
N LYS A 394 8.16 -3.25 4.26
CA LYS A 394 9.08 -3.24 5.41
C LYS A 394 10.54 -3.49 5.00
N ILE A 395 10.81 -4.33 4.00
CA ILE A 395 12.18 -4.63 3.54
C ILE A 395 12.93 -3.40 3.01
N ARG A 396 12.23 -2.37 2.50
CA ARG A 396 12.84 -1.14 1.98
C ARG A 396 13.22 -0.17 3.10
N CYS A 397 12.71 -0.38 4.31
CA CYS A 397 12.86 0.55 5.41
C CYS A 397 13.13 -0.22 6.70
N ASN A 398 14.40 -0.20 7.13
CA ASN A 398 14.87 -0.93 8.29
C ASN A 398 14.38 -0.29 9.61
N PHE A 399 13.11 -0.49 9.98
CA PHE A 399 12.53 0.09 11.19
C PHE A 399 11.66 -0.88 12.03
N SER A 400 11.52 -0.49 13.30
CA SER A 400 10.68 -1.07 14.36
C SER A 400 9.22 -1.32 13.93
N PRO A 401 8.49 -2.28 14.54
CA PRO A 401 7.05 -2.48 14.30
C PRO A 401 6.19 -1.21 14.49
N HIS A 402 6.72 -0.22 15.20
CA HIS A 402 6.04 1.02 15.55
C HIS A 402 6.16 2.15 14.51
N THR A 403 6.90 1.95 13.42
CA THR A 403 7.04 2.95 12.36
C THR A 403 6.86 2.32 10.98
N PHE A 404 6.61 3.17 9.99
CA PHE A 404 6.66 2.80 8.58
C PHE A 404 7.23 3.97 7.79
N CYS A 405 7.59 3.71 6.54
CA CYS A 405 8.08 4.75 5.65
C CYS A 405 7.22 4.85 4.39
N SER A 406 7.31 5.99 3.74
CA SER A 406 6.68 6.20 2.44
C SER A 406 7.60 6.97 1.50
N PHE A 407 7.33 6.88 0.22
CA PHE A 407 8.11 7.54 -0.82
C PHE A 407 7.23 8.34 -1.79
N SER A 408 7.80 9.42 -2.34
CA SER A 408 7.16 10.24 -3.37
C SER A 408 7.65 9.79 -4.75
N TYR A 409 6.85 8.98 -5.45
CA TYR A 409 7.20 8.45 -6.79
C TYR A 409 7.44 9.55 -7.84
N ASN A 410 6.78 10.70 -7.71
CA ASN A 410 6.89 11.80 -8.68
C ASN A 410 8.07 12.76 -8.41
N GLY A 411 9.00 12.40 -7.51
CA GLY A 411 10.23 13.17 -7.25
C GLY A 411 9.99 14.68 -7.06
N GLY A 412 9.50 15.10 -5.89
CA GLY A 412 9.31 16.54 -5.64
C GLY A 412 8.60 16.92 -4.35
N SER A 413 7.95 15.96 -3.68
CA SER A 413 7.32 16.17 -2.38
C SER A 413 8.12 15.48 -1.29
N SER A 414 8.38 16.19 -0.20
CA SER A 414 8.98 15.65 1.02
C SER A 414 8.42 16.40 2.21
N LEU A 415 8.22 15.71 3.32
CA LEU A 415 7.82 16.32 4.59
C LEU A 415 8.96 17.21 5.07
N LYS A 416 8.60 18.38 5.59
CA LYS A 416 9.50 19.37 6.14
C LYS A 416 9.04 19.81 7.53
N ALA A 417 9.86 20.65 8.17
CA ALA A 417 9.47 21.33 9.41
C ALA A 417 8.12 22.06 9.20
N GLY A 418 7.17 21.87 10.11
CA GLY A 418 5.78 22.31 9.96
C GLY A 418 4.80 21.19 9.53
N ASP A 419 5.26 20.16 8.82
CA ASP A 419 4.45 18.95 8.53
C ASP A 419 4.51 17.92 9.65
N PHE A 420 5.63 17.90 10.38
CA PHE A 420 5.85 16.95 11.47
C PHE A 420 4.77 17.07 12.55
N GLY A 421 4.39 15.92 13.09
CA GLY A 421 3.22 15.73 13.95
C GLY A 421 1.87 15.68 13.22
N GLY A 422 1.83 16.09 11.95
CA GLY A 422 0.62 16.06 11.13
C GLY A 422 0.16 14.65 10.75
N PRO A 423 -1.09 14.51 10.28
CA PRO A 423 -1.66 13.22 9.93
C PRO A 423 -1.12 12.70 8.59
N ALA A 424 -0.94 11.39 8.55
CA ALA A 424 -0.92 10.60 7.32
C ALA A 424 -2.15 9.70 7.28
N VAL A 425 -3.00 9.90 6.27
CA VAL A 425 -4.30 9.23 6.16
C VAL A 425 -4.41 8.35 4.92
N ILE A 426 -5.26 7.33 5.02
CA ILE A 426 -5.80 6.58 3.86
C ILE A 426 -7.30 6.83 3.76
N ILE A 427 -7.85 6.58 2.58
CA ILE A 427 -9.28 6.28 2.44
C ILE A 427 -9.44 4.77 2.65
N ASP A 428 -10.19 4.37 3.67
CA ASP A 428 -10.40 2.97 3.99
C ASP A 428 -11.47 2.33 3.07
N SER A 429 -11.67 1.02 3.20
CA SER A 429 -12.62 0.27 2.36
C SER A 429 -14.08 0.74 2.42
N ASP A 430 -14.46 1.42 3.49
CA ASP A 430 -15.79 2.04 3.66
C ASP A 430 -15.86 3.50 3.19
N GLY A 431 -14.80 4.00 2.56
CA GLY A 431 -14.72 5.35 2.01
C GLY A 431 -14.43 6.44 3.03
N ILE A 432 -14.20 6.10 4.29
CA ILE A 432 -13.91 7.08 5.35
C ILE A 432 -12.39 7.23 5.53
N GLU A 433 -11.93 8.46 5.74
CA GLU A 433 -10.53 8.74 6.02
C GLU A 433 -10.10 8.17 7.39
N THR A 434 -8.97 7.46 7.41
CA THR A 434 -8.41 6.83 8.62
C THR A 434 -6.99 7.29 8.84
N LEU A 435 -6.67 7.68 10.08
CA LEU A 435 -5.31 8.05 10.50
C LEU A 435 -4.41 6.83 10.63
N VAL A 436 -3.51 6.60 9.68
CA VAL A 436 -2.60 5.44 9.71
C VAL A 436 -1.22 5.79 10.23
N GLY A 437 -0.80 7.05 10.08
CA GLY A 437 0.51 7.52 10.50
C GLY A 437 0.53 8.93 11.08
N ILE A 438 1.60 9.21 11.82
CA ILE A 438 1.97 10.55 12.29
C ILE A 438 3.29 10.91 11.60
N ASN A 439 3.33 12.04 10.90
CA ASN A 439 4.52 12.55 10.22
C ASN A 439 5.65 12.76 11.23
N ALA A 440 6.73 11.99 11.18
CA ALA A 440 7.77 12.03 12.21
C ALA A 440 9.08 12.65 11.71
N ALA A 441 9.59 12.18 10.57
CA ALA A 441 10.87 12.63 10.03
C ALA A 441 10.98 12.40 8.52
N THR A 442 12.08 12.86 7.95
CA THR A 442 12.45 12.67 6.54
C THR A 442 13.89 12.18 6.47
N SER A 443 14.16 11.16 5.66
CA SER A 443 15.51 10.61 5.45
C SER A 443 15.86 10.64 3.96
N ALA A 444 16.99 11.25 3.63
CA ALA A 444 17.50 11.28 2.26
C ALA A 444 18.58 10.21 2.08
N THR A 445 18.45 9.38 1.06
CA THR A 445 19.44 8.39 0.66
C THR A 445 19.77 8.54 -0.82
N ASN A 446 20.73 7.77 -1.32
CA ASN A 446 21.05 7.70 -2.75
C ASN A 446 19.86 7.22 -3.60
N GLU A 447 18.88 6.56 -3.01
CA GLU A 447 17.66 6.07 -3.68
C GLU A 447 16.53 7.12 -3.70
N GLY A 448 16.68 8.22 -2.96
CA GLY A 448 15.72 9.32 -2.89
C GLY A 448 15.31 9.67 -1.45
N VAL A 449 14.17 10.34 -1.30
CA VAL A 449 13.74 10.92 -0.02
C VAL A 449 12.58 10.13 0.58
N TYR A 450 12.85 9.43 1.66
CA TYR A 450 11.89 8.67 2.46
C TYR A 450 11.25 9.55 3.52
N GLN A 451 9.94 9.38 3.71
CA GLN A 451 9.20 9.96 4.83
C GLN A 451 9.06 8.89 5.90
N ILE A 452 9.35 9.20 7.15
CA ILE A 452 9.24 8.28 8.29
C ILE A 452 8.02 8.70 9.10
N MET A 453 7.18 7.72 9.41
CA MET A 453 5.93 7.94 10.11
C MET A 453 5.79 6.98 11.28
N THR A 454 5.25 7.49 12.39
CA THR A 454 4.85 6.66 13.52
C THR A 454 3.55 5.93 13.19
N ARG A 455 3.50 4.60 13.38
CA ARG A 455 2.35 3.74 13.07
C ARG A 455 1.27 3.86 14.13
N VAL A 456 0.12 4.44 13.77
CA VAL A 456 -0.98 4.69 14.72
C VAL A 456 -1.65 3.40 15.21
N SER A 457 -1.73 2.35 14.38
CA SER A 457 -2.28 1.06 14.83
C SER A 457 -1.50 0.46 16.01
N SER A 458 -0.19 0.68 16.07
CA SER A 458 0.66 0.21 17.18
C SER A 458 0.46 1.00 18.48
N LEU A 459 -0.25 2.14 18.43
CA LEU A 459 -0.43 3.06 19.56
C LEU A 459 -1.81 2.98 20.19
N LEU A 460 -2.74 2.24 19.56
CA LEU A 460 -4.13 2.22 19.97
C LEU A 460 -4.24 1.93 21.46
N ARG A 461 -3.63 0.85 21.97
CA ARG A 461 -3.69 0.51 23.40
C ARG A 461 -3.35 1.69 24.31
N TRP A 462 -2.24 2.35 24.04
CA TRP A 462 -1.77 3.51 24.78
C TRP A 462 -2.72 4.72 24.67
N ILE A 463 -3.27 4.98 23.47
CA ILE A 463 -4.23 6.06 23.25
C ILE A 463 -5.46 5.88 24.16
N GLN A 464 -6.03 4.68 24.26
CA GLN A 464 -7.26 4.45 25.08
C GLN A 464 -6.94 4.57 26.55
N LEU A 465 -5.84 3.97 27.00
CA LEU A 465 -5.45 4.04 28.40
C LEU A 465 -5.19 5.49 28.85
N THR A 466 -4.67 6.32 27.94
CA THR A 466 -4.34 7.71 28.25
C THR A 466 -5.54 8.66 28.12
N THR A 467 -6.36 8.47 27.09
CA THR A 467 -7.39 9.45 26.68
C THR A 467 -8.82 9.01 26.95
N GLY A 468 -9.06 7.71 27.13
CA GLY A 468 -10.39 7.12 27.11
C GLY A 468 -11.04 7.05 25.72
N VAL A 469 -10.36 7.52 24.65
CA VAL A 469 -10.85 7.41 23.28
C VAL A 469 -10.92 5.94 22.90
N VAL A 470 -12.14 5.47 22.63
CA VAL A 470 -12.41 4.09 22.19
C VAL A 470 -12.23 4.04 20.68
N TYR A 471 -11.28 3.23 20.21
CA TYR A 471 -10.95 3.04 18.79
C TYR A 471 -11.43 1.67 18.30
N GLN A 472 -12.70 1.33 18.37
CA GLN A 472 -13.11 -0.01 17.93
C GLN A 472 -14.37 -0.01 17.07
N PRO A 473 -14.41 -0.86 16.04
CA PRO A 473 -15.52 -0.93 15.13
C PRO A 473 -16.76 -1.37 15.90
N ASP A 474 -17.87 -0.68 15.70
CA ASP A 474 -19.17 -1.18 16.14
C ASP A 474 -19.63 -2.36 15.26
N SER A 475 -18.89 -2.68 14.20
CA SER A 475 -19.25 -3.67 13.19
C SER A 475 -18.13 -4.61 12.78
N MET A 476 -18.46 -5.89 12.65
CA MET A 476 -17.68 -6.88 11.91
C MET A 476 -18.16 -6.88 10.46
N VAL A 477 -17.29 -6.49 9.54
CA VAL A 477 -17.55 -6.46 8.09
C VAL A 477 -16.58 -7.39 7.40
N VAL A 478 -17.06 -8.25 6.49
CA VAL A 478 -16.16 -9.06 5.65
C VAL A 478 -15.48 -8.16 4.63
N PRO A 479 -14.14 -7.98 4.67
CA PRO A 479 -13.46 -7.16 3.69
C PRO A 479 -13.62 -7.74 2.29
N LYS A 480 -13.71 -6.87 1.28
CA LYS A 480 -13.87 -7.28 -0.12
C LYS A 480 -12.74 -8.23 -0.53
N GLY A 481 -13.08 -9.46 -0.89
CA GLY A 481 -12.12 -10.50 -1.29
C GLY A 481 -11.78 -11.53 -0.20
N TYR A 482 -12.36 -11.42 1.00
CA TYR A 482 -12.15 -12.35 2.11
C TYR A 482 -13.39 -13.21 2.35
N GLN A 483 -13.21 -14.43 2.86
CA GLN A 483 -14.32 -15.35 3.17
C GLN A 483 -14.96 -15.08 4.53
N SER A 484 -14.25 -14.45 5.46
CA SER A 484 -14.79 -14.07 6.77
C SER A 484 -13.97 -12.97 7.44
N ASN A 485 -14.53 -12.36 8.47
CA ASN A 485 -13.83 -11.48 9.41
C ASN A 485 -14.10 -11.96 10.83
N CYS A 486 -13.04 -12.23 11.59
CA CYS A 486 -13.10 -12.88 12.88
C CYS A 486 -12.52 -12.01 14.00
N ILE A 487 -13.08 -12.15 15.19
CA ILE A 487 -12.46 -11.72 16.45
C ILE A 487 -12.12 -12.95 17.32
N SER A 488 -11.08 -12.82 18.14
CA SER A 488 -10.54 -13.90 18.99
C SER A 488 -10.80 -13.64 20.48
N PRO A 489 -10.65 -14.64 21.37
CA PRO A 489 -10.80 -14.42 22.81
C PRO A 489 -9.96 -13.25 23.32
N GLY A 490 -10.54 -12.44 24.20
CA GLY A 490 -10.00 -11.18 24.69
C GLY A 490 -10.40 -9.96 23.85
N SER A 491 -10.93 -10.15 22.63
CA SER A 491 -11.41 -9.06 21.79
C SER A 491 -12.72 -8.46 22.30
N SER A 492 -12.95 -7.19 22.00
CA SER A 492 -14.22 -6.51 22.30
C SER A 492 -14.75 -5.74 21.08
N LEU A 493 -16.05 -5.45 21.09
CA LEU A 493 -16.70 -4.48 20.21
C LEU A 493 -17.55 -3.58 21.11
N PHE A 494 -17.76 -2.33 20.71
CA PHE A 494 -18.60 -1.40 21.47
C PHE A 494 -19.68 -0.80 20.58
N SER A 495 -20.88 -0.61 21.13
CA SER A 495 -21.92 0.15 20.45
C SER A 495 -21.42 1.57 20.18
N ALA A 496 -21.93 2.24 19.15
CA ALA A 496 -21.57 3.63 18.84
C ALA A 496 -21.75 4.60 20.02
N SER A 497 -22.67 4.30 20.94
CA SER A 497 -22.90 5.08 22.17
C SER A 497 -21.82 4.89 23.26
N GLY A 498 -21.05 3.82 23.18
CA GLY A 498 -20.12 3.37 24.23
C GLY A 498 -20.80 2.79 25.48
N CYS A 499 -22.15 2.79 25.59
CA CYS A 499 -22.83 2.24 26.78
C CYS A 499 -22.78 0.71 26.87
N TYR A 500 -22.57 0.02 25.74
CA TYR A 500 -22.64 -1.43 25.63
C TYR A 500 -21.40 -1.99 24.93
N GLY A 501 -20.90 -3.11 25.44
CA GLY A 501 -19.72 -3.80 24.90
C GLY A 501 -19.97 -5.29 24.71
N LEU A 502 -19.64 -5.81 23.54
CA LEU A 502 -19.52 -7.24 23.28
C LEU A 502 -18.11 -7.67 23.61
N LEU A 503 -17.95 -8.71 24.43
CA LEU A 503 -16.68 -9.29 24.82
C LEU A 503 -16.64 -10.75 24.39
N PHE A 504 -15.61 -11.14 23.66
CA PHE A 504 -15.27 -12.54 23.47
C PHE A 504 -14.40 -12.99 24.64
N GLN A 505 -14.99 -13.69 25.59
CA GLN A 505 -14.34 -14.13 26.83
C GLN A 505 -13.37 -15.29 26.58
N THR A 506 -12.35 -15.41 27.44
CA THR A 506 -11.34 -16.47 27.37
C THR A 506 -11.88 -17.88 27.69
N ASP A 507 -13.08 -17.96 28.26
CA ASP A 507 -13.79 -19.23 28.50
C ASP A 507 -14.54 -19.75 27.26
N GLY A 508 -14.52 -19.02 26.15
CA GLY A 508 -15.19 -19.37 24.90
C GLY A 508 -16.61 -18.81 24.76
N ASN A 509 -17.07 -17.96 25.68
CA ASN A 509 -18.36 -17.29 25.60
C ASN A 509 -18.26 -15.92 24.92
N VAL A 510 -19.28 -15.51 24.16
CA VAL A 510 -19.39 -14.15 23.62
C VAL A 510 -20.57 -13.46 24.31
N VAL A 511 -20.31 -12.35 25.00
CA VAL A 511 -21.27 -11.72 25.91
C VAL A 511 -21.37 -10.23 25.67
N ILE A 512 -22.60 -9.71 25.60
CA ILE A 512 -22.87 -8.27 25.59
C ILE A 512 -23.13 -7.82 27.03
N TYR A 513 -22.37 -6.81 27.45
CA TYR A 513 -22.47 -6.17 28.74
C TYR A 513 -22.96 -4.73 28.62
N SER A 514 -23.68 -4.26 29.64
CA SER A 514 -23.81 -2.83 29.93
C SER A 514 -22.52 -2.28 30.55
N LYS A 515 -22.38 -0.95 30.55
CA LYS A 515 -21.32 -0.25 31.29
C LYS A 515 -21.28 -0.59 32.78
N ALA A 516 -22.44 -0.87 33.38
CA ALA A 516 -22.57 -1.36 34.76
C ALA A 516 -22.23 -2.86 34.93
N LYS A 517 -21.69 -3.51 33.88
CA LYS A 517 -21.32 -4.93 33.82
C LYS A 517 -22.49 -5.90 33.96
N ALA A 518 -23.73 -5.44 33.73
CA ALA A 518 -24.88 -6.34 33.63
C ALA A 518 -24.81 -7.13 32.31
N VAL A 519 -25.06 -8.43 32.36
CA VAL A 519 -25.14 -9.28 31.16
C VAL A 519 -26.48 -9.04 30.46
N ILE A 520 -26.42 -8.64 29.19
CA ILE A 520 -27.61 -8.35 28.37
C ILE A 520 -27.95 -9.53 27.47
N TRP A 521 -26.92 -10.12 26.84
CA TRP A 521 -27.05 -11.27 25.96
C TRP A 521 -25.75 -12.07 25.94
N ALA A 522 -25.84 -13.38 25.70
CA ALA A 522 -24.68 -14.25 25.54
C ALA A 522 -24.94 -15.36 24.52
N THR A 523 -23.88 -15.88 23.90
CA THR A 523 -23.94 -17.09 23.06
C THR A 523 -24.18 -18.37 23.86
N ASN A 524 -23.94 -18.33 25.18
CA ASN A 524 -24.02 -19.47 26.10
C ASN A 524 -23.06 -20.61 25.72
N THR A 525 -21.83 -20.25 25.34
CA THR A 525 -20.80 -21.19 24.86
C THR A 525 -19.60 -21.29 25.81
N SER A 526 -19.76 -20.90 27.07
CA SER A 526 -18.73 -21.06 28.10
C SER A 526 -18.29 -22.54 28.19
N GLY A 527 -16.97 -22.76 28.28
CA GLY A 527 -16.36 -24.09 28.32
C GLY A 527 -16.26 -24.80 26.97
N LYS A 528 -16.79 -24.21 25.87
CA LYS A 528 -16.70 -24.80 24.52
C LYS A 528 -15.35 -24.57 23.84
N LYS A 529 -14.41 -23.88 24.50
CA LYS A 529 -13.07 -23.54 24.00
C LYS A 529 -13.11 -22.86 22.63
N ALA A 530 -14.08 -21.96 22.42
CA ALA A 530 -14.19 -21.24 21.17
C ALA A 530 -12.95 -20.35 20.94
N THR A 531 -12.48 -20.32 19.69
CA THR A 531 -11.25 -19.64 19.27
C THR A 531 -11.52 -18.49 18.29
N ASN A 532 -12.62 -18.53 17.54
CA ASN A 532 -12.93 -17.52 16.52
C ASN A 532 -14.41 -17.19 16.47
N PHE A 533 -14.76 -15.90 16.48
CA PHE A 533 -16.13 -15.43 16.24
C PHE A 533 -16.14 -14.62 14.95
N CYS A 534 -16.78 -15.12 13.90
CA CYS A 534 -16.58 -14.71 12.52
C CYS A 534 -17.88 -14.35 11.81
N ILE A 535 -17.94 -13.18 11.16
CA ILE A 535 -18.93 -12.92 10.11
C ILE A 535 -18.37 -13.49 8.79
N GLN A 536 -19.16 -14.28 8.08
CA GLN A 536 -18.77 -14.96 6.85
C GLN A 536 -19.30 -14.22 5.62
N SER A 537 -18.68 -14.46 4.46
CA SER A 537 -19.02 -13.78 3.21
C SER A 537 -20.43 -14.09 2.72
N ASP A 538 -21.01 -15.22 3.16
CA ASP A 538 -22.41 -15.62 2.95
C ASP A 538 -23.40 -14.91 3.90
N GLY A 539 -22.88 -14.11 4.83
CA GLY A 539 -23.64 -13.34 5.81
C GLY A 539 -23.87 -14.03 7.14
N ASN A 540 -23.33 -15.23 7.36
CA ASN A 540 -23.48 -15.97 8.60
C ASN A 540 -22.49 -15.51 9.67
N LEU A 541 -22.97 -15.14 10.85
CA LEU A 541 -22.12 -14.93 12.03
C LEU A 541 -21.99 -16.25 12.80
N VAL A 542 -20.76 -16.74 12.98
CA VAL A 542 -20.45 -18.08 13.50
C VAL A 542 -19.36 -18.02 14.56
N LEU A 543 -19.53 -18.77 15.65
CA LEU A 543 -18.51 -19.00 16.66
C LEU A 543 -17.92 -20.40 16.46
N TYR A 544 -16.60 -20.49 16.36
CA TYR A 544 -15.83 -21.70 16.08
C TYR A 544 -14.92 -22.08 17.24
N ASN A 545 -14.72 -23.39 17.42
CA ASN A 545 -13.58 -23.98 18.11
C ASN A 545 -12.72 -24.71 17.05
N GLY A 546 -11.58 -24.11 16.67
CA GLY A 546 -10.82 -24.55 15.51
C GLY A 546 -11.67 -24.43 14.24
N LEU A 547 -11.91 -25.56 13.57
CA LEU A 547 -12.79 -25.65 12.39
C LEU A 547 -14.25 -26.02 12.73
N THR A 548 -14.54 -26.34 14.00
CA THR A 548 -15.87 -26.83 14.40
C THR A 548 -16.77 -25.68 14.84
N PRO A 549 -17.93 -25.44 14.20
CA PRO A 549 -18.87 -24.41 14.63
C PRO A 549 -19.56 -24.83 15.93
N VAL A 550 -19.52 -23.97 16.95
CA VAL A 550 -20.16 -24.19 18.27
C VAL A 550 -21.40 -23.32 18.48
N TRP A 551 -21.57 -22.26 17.68
CA TRP A 551 -22.78 -21.42 17.62
C TRP A 551 -22.86 -20.72 16.26
N ASN A 552 -24.06 -20.43 15.73
CA ASN A 552 -24.24 -19.59 14.55
C ASN A 552 -25.59 -18.86 14.56
N SER A 553 -25.65 -17.78 13.79
CA SER A 553 -26.83 -16.91 13.63
C SER A 553 -27.85 -17.39 12.57
N ARG A 554 -27.47 -18.37 11.74
CA ARG A 554 -28.30 -18.92 10.63
C ARG A 554 -28.66 -17.89 9.56
N THR A 555 -27.71 -17.02 9.20
CA THR A 555 -27.90 -15.94 8.22
C THR A 555 -27.08 -16.11 6.94
N ASN A 556 -26.67 -17.34 6.60
CA ASN A 556 -25.84 -17.72 5.44
C ASN A 556 -26.46 -17.49 4.05
N MET A 557 -27.55 -16.72 3.95
CA MET A 557 -28.24 -16.40 2.68
C MET A 557 -28.16 -14.90 2.35
N TYR A 558 -27.30 -14.16 3.02
CA TYR A 558 -27.17 -12.72 2.86
C TYR A 558 -25.72 -12.33 2.54
N PRO A 559 -25.25 -12.59 1.30
CA PRO A 559 -23.88 -12.29 0.93
C PRO A 559 -23.50 -10.82 1.17
N GLY A 560 -22.31 -10.61 1.74
CA GLY A 560 -21.82 -9.28 2.10
C GLY A 560 -22.54 -8.63 3.28
N ALA A 561 -23.38 -9.37 4.02
CA ALA A 561 -23.93 -8.89 5.27
C ALA A 561 -22.83 -8.62 6.31
N TYR A 562 -23.11 -7.72 7.23
CA TYR A 562 -22.21 -7.33 8.29
C TYR A 562 -22.90 -7.41 9.65
N ALA A 563 -22.15 -7.77 10.70
CA ALA A 563 -22.64 -7.79 12.06
C ALA A 563 -22.30 -6.47 12.76
N LYS A 564 -23.21 -5.91 13.54
CA LYS A 564 -23.05 -4.62 14.21
C LYS A 564 -23.66 -4.64 15.61
N LEU A 565 -22.91 -4.15 16.60
CA LEU A 565 -23.41 -3.88 17.95
C LEU A 565 -24.14 -2.53 17.97
N GLN A 566 -25.42 -2.58 18.28
CA GLN A 566 -26.33 -1.44 18.20
C GLN A 566 -26.46 -0.68 19.53
N ALA A 567 -27.05 0.52 19.46
CA ALA A 567 -27.31 1.36 20.62
C ALA A 567 -28.40 0.82 21.57
N ASP A 568 -29.20 -0.15 21.12
CA ASP A 568 -30.21 -0.85 21.95
C ASP A 568 -29.64 -2.11 22.64
N ALA A 569 -28.31 -2.22 22.68
CA ALA A 569 -27.55 -3.36 23.20
C ALA A 569 -27.74 -4.68 22.46
N SER A 570 -28.33 -4.66 21.26
CA SER A 570 -28.42 -5.85 20.41
C SER A 570 -27.24 -5.95 19.45
N LEU A 571 -26.76 -7.17 19.23
CA LEU A 571 -25.95 -7.51 18.07
C LEU A 571 -26.90 -7.82 16.91
N ALA A 572 -26.74 -7.14 15.79
CA ALA A 572 -27.62 -7.27 14.63
C ALA A 572 -26.82 -7.51 13.36
N ILE A 573 -27.39 -8.28 12.44
CA ILE A 573 -26.81 -8.55 11.12
C ILE A 573 -27.64 -7.82 10.08
N PHE A 574 -26.99 -7.01 9.24
CA PHE A 574 -27.61 -6.21 8.20
C PHE A 574 -27.17 -6.68 6.83
N LYS A 575 -28.06 -6.58 5.83
CA LYS A 575 -27.69 -6.81 4.43
C LYS A 575 -26.70 -5.74 3.98
N ALA A 576 -25.83 -6.08 3.04
CA ALA A 576 -24.93 -5.12 2.38
C ALA A 576 -25.70 -3.87 1.94
N GLY A 577 -25.21 -2.69 2.31
CA GLY A 577 -25.81 -1.39 1.92
C GLY A 577 -27.08 -0.99 2.68
N THR A 578 -27.53 -1.75 3.69
CA THR A 578 -28.72 -1.41 4.51
C THR A 578 -28.34 -1.16 5.97
N THR A 579 -29.06 -0.26 6.66
CA THR A 579 -28.75 0.11 8.06
C THR A 579 -29.96 0.07 9.01
N THR A 580 -31.18 -0.11 8.50
CA THR A 580 -32.41 0.08 9.29
C THR A 580 -33.18 -1.20 9.60
N SER A 581 -33.05 -2.24 8.77
CA SER A 581 -33.80 -3.49 8.90
C SER A 581 -32.85 -4.69 8.96
N PRO A 582 -32.49 -5.17 10.15
CA PRO A 582 -31.59 -6.30 10.29
C PRO A 582 -32.26 -7.62 9.89
N VAL A 583 -31.50 -8.52 9.30
CA VAL A 583 -31.94 -9.90 8.96
C VAL A 583 -31.90 -10.84 10.15
N TRP A 584 -31.15 -10.46 11.19
CA TRP A 584 -31.09 -11.15 12.46
C TRP A 584 -30.71 -10.16 13.56
N ARG A 585 -31.22 -10.38 14.77
CA ARG A 585 -30.93 -9.55 15.94
C ARG A 585 -30.92 -10.41 17.21
N SER A 586 -29.94 -10.18 18.08
CA SER A 586 -29.92 -10.75 19.43
C SER A 586 -31.03 -10.14 20.31
N LYS A 587 -31.17 -10.62 21.55
CA LYS A 587 -32.07 -9.96 22.52
C LYS A 587 -31.65 -8.49 22.69
N ALA A 588 -32.63 -7.58 22.59
CA ALA A 588 -32.48 -6.14 22.80
C ALA A 588 -33.13 -5.73 24.14
N LEU A 589 -32.74 -4.57 24.68
CA LEU A 589 -33.45 -3.96 25.80
C LEU A 589 -34.72 -3.24 25.27
N THR A 590 -35.86 -3.47 25.93
CA THR A 590 -37.16 -2.85 25.56
C THR A 590 -37.39 -1.49 26.22
N THR A 591 -36.59 -1.15 27.24
CA THR A 591 -36.61 0.13 27.95
C THR A 591 -35.17 0.63 28.09
N PHE A 592 -34.90 1.82 27.55
CA PHE A 592 -33.60 2.47 27.64
C PHE A 592 -33.47 3.11 29.04
N PRO A 593 -32.47 2.73 29.87
CA PRO A 593 -32.07 3.61 30.95
C PRO A 593 -31.62 4.92 30.29
N ASN A 594 -32.20 6.05 30.69
CA ASN A 594 -31.94 7.36 30.07
C ASN A 594 -30.50 7.88 30.24
N GLN A 595 -29.56 7.07 30.73
CA GLN A 595 -28.13 7.36 30.82
C GLN A 595 -27.36 6.04 30.71
N CYS A 596 -26.22 6.04 30.00
CA CYS A 596 -25.15 5.08 30.35
C CYS A 596 -24.75 5.32 31.83
#